data_AF-A0A1Y1MGJ1-F1
#
_entry.id   AF-A0A1Y1MGJ1-F1
#
_cell.length_a   1.000
_cell.length_b   1.000
_cell.length_c   1.000
_cell.angle_alpha   90.00
_cell.angle_beta   90.00
_cell.angle_gamma   90.00
#
_symmetry.space_group_name_H-M   'P 1'
#
loop_
_entity.id
_entity.type
_entity.pdbx_description
1 polymer ?
#
loop_
_entity_poly.entity_id
_entity_poly.type
_entity_poly.pdbx_seq_one_letter_code
_entity_poly.pdbx_strand_id
1 'polypeptide(L)'
;MALDNASNVVTMNLNQHNNLSDNHTMTTEESMPRPFSIQTWNGFAGFKQWGYESGSDSQTPPSTCNAVEGAFMGTLFPRHINKNDTFYLYRHAFCRTIPITFENVTTTQDGFEGYLFRVKRDFLATREENAENECYCISQKCLRKGLGDLSPCYYTIPIVVSQPHFFNADPTLLEEIGGMSPNETKHDTTMTIHPHIGVPLEANLRLQANLAMPDSSYNSKTKPFSNLVLPLLWIDLIIDQLPPKIQLYLKLLYHILPIVQDVVVYVFAVASIFLIFGPAVKIFLYPSNTETHHNSFHVKYSQIPVFSLRTKIFDPDILIQK
;
A
#
# COMPACT_ATOMS: atom_id res chain seq x y z
N MET A 1 8.68 -7.84 27.48
CA MET A 1 8.75 -7.11 26.20
C MET A 1 8.45 -5.66 26.52
N ALA A 2 9.45 -4.80 26.56
CA ALA A 2 9.24 -3.37 26.80
C ALA A 2 8.49 -2.80 25.60
N LEU A 3 7.16 -2.82 25.66
CA LEU A 3 6.30 -1.97 24.85
C LEU A 3 6.56 -0.57 25.39
N ASP A 4 7.38 0.20 24.67
CA ASP A 4 7.61 1.59 25.03
C ASP A 4 6.23 2.25 25.12
N ASN A 5 5.90 2.80 26.29
CA ASN A 5 4.64 3.47 26.60
C ASN A 5 4.58 4.86 25.92
N ALA A 6 5.30 5.01 24.81
CA ALA A 6 5.41 6.22 24.03
C ALA A 6 4.31 6.21 22.96
N SER A 7 3.43 7.20 23.01
CA SER A 7 2.53 7.52 21.91
C SER A 7 3.39 7.90 20.68
N ASN A 8 3.57 6.97 19.76
CA ASN A 8 4.24 7.24 18.49
C ASN A 8 3.33 8.08 17.60
N VAL A 9 3.89 9.13 17.01
CA VAL A 9 3.19 10.01 16.06
C VAL A 9 3.69 9.69 14.66
N VAL A 10 2.78 9.32 13.77
CA VAL A 10 3.08 8.98 12.37
C VAL A 10 2.41 9.98 11.46
N THR A 11 3.18 10.62 10.60
CA THR A 11 2.67 11.48 9.53
C THR A 11 2.64 10.67 8.25
N MET A 12 1.45 10.47 7.67
CA MET A 12 1.26 9.75 6.42
C MET A 12 1.00 10.70 5.27
N ASN A 13 1.50 10.35 4.09
CA ASN A 13 1.12 11.02 2.86
C ASN A 13 -0.29 10.60 2.44
N LEU A 14 -1.23 11.53 2.37
CA LEU A 14 -2.60 11.29 1.89
C LEU A 14 -2.85 11.83 0.48
N ASN A 15 -1.87 12.54 -0.11
CA ASN A 15 -2.06 13.18 -1.41
C ASN A 15 -2.15 12.14 -2.51
N GLN A 16 -3.39 11.87 -2.93
CA GLN A 16 -3.68 10.97 -4.04
C GLN A 16 -3.70 11.70 -5.39
N HIS A 17 -3.69 13.06 -5.42
CA HIS A 17 -4.15 13.84 -6.58
C HIS A 17 -3.57 15.27 -6.75
N ASN A 18 -2.38 15.60 -6.24
CA ASN A 18 -1.76 16.87 -6.62
C ASN A 18 -0.96 16.70 -7.91
N ASN A 19 -1.65 16.84 -9.05
CA ASN A 19 -1.16 17.49 -10.27
C ASN A 19 -2.30 17.66 -11.28
N LEU A 20 -3.12 18.70 -11.07
CA LEU A 20 -3.88 19.36 -12.14
C LEU A 20 -3.91 20.89 -12.00
N SER A 21 -3.14 21.45 -11.08
CA SER A 21 -3.01 22.90 -10.91
C SER A 21 -1.75 23.20 -10.10
N ASP A 22 -0.59 23.10 -10.76
CA ASP A 22 0.55 24.01 -10.56
C ASP A 22 1.58 23.72 -11.65
N ASN A 23 1.47 24.51 -12.73
CA ASN A 23 2.52 24.64 -13.72
C ASN A 23 3.72 25.32 -13.04
N HIS A 24 4.72 24.50 -12.65
CA HIS A 24 6.16 24.75 -12.77
C HIS A 24 6.93 23.92 -11.74
N THR A 25 7.13 22.62 -12.05
CA THR A 25 8.39 21.87 -11.92
C THR A 25 8.09 20.43 -12.31
N MET A 26 8.61 19.95 -13.44
CA MET A 26 8.64 18.53 -13.77
C MET A 26 9.63 17.85 -12.81
N THR A 27 9.16 17.49 -11.62
CA THR A 27 9.76 16.39 -10.88
C THR A 27 9.14 15.12 -11.45
N THR A 28 9.98 14.24 -11.98
CA THR A 28 9.62 12.92 -12.50
C THR A 28 8.69 12.20 -11.51
N GLU A 29 7.67 11.48 -12.00
CA GLU A 29 6.72 10.71 -11.16
C GLU A 29 7.41 9.77 -10.15
N GLU A 30 8.67 9.41 -10.38
CA GLU A 30 9.49 8.61 -9.46
C GLU A 30 9.87 9.31 -8.15
N SER A 31 9.78 10.63 -8.04
CA SER A 31 10.23 11.37 -6.85
C SER A 31 9.11 11.80 -5.90
N MET A 32 7.83 11.53 -6.22
CA MET A 32 6.74 11.84 -5.30
C MET A 32 6.46 10.67 -4.35
N PRO A 33 6.35 10.92 -3.03
CA PRO A 33 6.01 9.86 -2.08
C PRO A 33 4.65 9.27 -2.46
N ARG A 34 4.58 7.93 -2.53
CA ARG A 34 3.33 7.25 -2.89
C ARG A 34 2.25 7.46 -1.81
N PRO A 35 0.96 7.47 -2.17
CA PRO A 35 -0.11 7.60 -1.17
C PRO A 35 -0.02 6.52 -0.09
N PHE A 36 -0.37 6.90 1.15
CA PHE A 36 -0.29 6.08 2.37
C PHE A 36 1.13 5.71 2.84
N SER A 37 2.18 6.24 2.20
CA SER A 37 3.54 6.12 2.71
C SER A 37 3.74 7.00 3.95
N ILE A 38 4.67 6.60 4.81
CA ILE A 38 5.14 7.40 5.94
C ILE A 38 5.95 8.56 5.38
N GLN A 39 5.69 9.77 5.86
CA GLN A 39 6.53 10.95 5.65
C GLN A 39 7.49 11.12 6.83
N THR A 40 6.95 11.07 8.05
CA THR A 40 7.75 11.16 9.26
C THR A 40 7.27 10.22 10.34
N TRP A 41 8.22 9.69 11.09
CA TRP A 41 8.01 8.91 12.31
C TRP A 41 8.55 9.69 13.50
N ASN A 42 7.68 10.07 14.43
CA ASN A 42 8.01 10.94 15.56
C ASN A 42 8.72 12.24 15.14
N GLY A 43 8.34 12.80 13.98
CA GLY A 43 8.90 14.03 13.42
C GLY A 43 10.18 13.85 12.59
N PHE A 44 10.71 12.63 12.44
CA PHE A 44 11.90 12.35 11.64
C PHE A 44 11.56 11.58 10.36
N ALA A 45 12.17 11.94 9.23
CA ALA A 45 12.05 11.18 7.98
C ALA A 45 13.00 9.95 7.91
N GLY A 46 13.79 9.74 8.96
CA GLY A 46 14.67 8.57 9.09
C GLY A 46 15.00 8.13 10.51
N PHE A 47 15.70 7.00 10.62
CA PHE A 47 16.11 6.32 11.85
C PHE A 47 17.42 6.88 12.38
N LYS A 48 17.36 7.58 13.50
CA LYS A 48 18.57 8.08 14.20
C LYS A 48 19.52 6.94 14.58
N GLN A 49 18.97 5.77 14.87
CA GLN A 49 19.70 4.55 15.22
C GLN A 49 20.63 4.07 14.11
N TRP A 50 20.30 4.38 12.86
CA TRP A 50 21.10 4.04 11.68
C TRP A 50 21.81 5.26 11.09
N GLY A 51 22.08 6.28 11.92
CA GLY A 51 22.83 7.47 11.51
C GLY A 51 22.04 8.47 10.67
N TYR A 52 20.71 8.49 10.79
CA TYR A 52 19.92 9.58 10.22
C TYR A 52 20.15 10.88 11.00
N GLU A 53 20.59 11.93 10.30
CA GLU A 53 20.75 13.29 10.82
C GLU A 53 19.66 14.19 10.22
N SER A 54 19.08 15.07 11.04
CA SER A 54 17.99 15.96 10.63
C SER A 54 18.48 17.41 10.64
N GLY A 55 18.42 18.09 9.49
CA GLY A 55 18.77 19.51 9.36
C GLY A 55 19.31 19.90 7.99
N SER A 56 19.41 21.21 7.72
CA SER A 56 20.04 21.78 6.50
C SER A 56 21.54 21.51 6.38
N ASP A 57 22.16 20.99 7.45
CA ASP A 57 23.56 20.58 7.52
C ASP A 57 23.77 19.10 7.16
N SER A 58 22.70 18.37 6.82
CA SER A 58 22.77 16.99 6.32
C SER A 58 23.33 17.00 4.91
N GLN A 59 24.65 16.93 4.80
CA GLN A 59 25.36 16.84 3.52
C GLN A 59 25.14 15.48 2.83
N THR A 60 24.56 14.51 3.55
CA THR A 60 24.22 13.18 3.03
C THR A 60 22.70 13.01 2.89
N PRO A 61 22.20 12.59 1.71
CA PRO A 61 20.80 12.20 1.56
C PRO A 61 20.50 10.94 2.38
N PRO A 62 19.23 10.70 2.77
CA PRO A 62 18.83 9.47 3.45
C PRO A 62 19.27 8.25 2.63
N SER A 63 19.93 7.29 3.28
CA SER A 63 20.25 6.00 2.69
C SER A 63 19.06 5.04 2.84
N THR A 64 19.04 3.96 2.06
CA THR A 64 18.01 2.90 2.16
C THR A 64 17.82 2.38 3.59
N CYS A 65 18.85 2.48 4.42
CA CYS A 65 18.87 1.91 5.77
C CYS A 65 18.33 2.83 6.85
N ASN A 66 18.51 4.13 6.64
CA ASN A 66 18.11 5.13 7.60
C ASN A 66 16.83 5.84 7.16
N ALA A 67 16.32 5.62 5.95
CA ALA A 67 15.04 6.17 5.51
C ALA A 67 13.85 5.41 6.12
N VAL A 68 12.93 6.17 6.73
CA VAL A 68 11.56 5.70 7.03
C VAL A 68 10.54 6.34 6.08
N GLU A 69 10.90 7.48 5.49
CA GLU A 69 10.10 8.10 4.44
C GLU A 69 9.89 7.15 3.26
N GLY A 70 8.67 7.10 2.75
CA GLY A 70 8.29 6.19 1.66
C GLY A 70 7.95 4.77 2.11
N ALA A 71 8.24 4.40 3.36
CA ALA A 71 7.84 3.11 3.92
C ALA A 71 6.33 3.06 4.24
N PHE A 72 5.79 1.86 4.37
CA PHE A 72 4.38 1.59 4.63
C PHE A 72 4.20 0.91 5.97
N MET A 73 3.15 1.31 6.69
CA MET A 73 2.72 0.63 7.92
C MET A 73 2.02 -0.72 7.63
N GLY A 74 2.03 -1.22 6.39
CA GLY A 74 1.41 -2.50 6.03
C GLY A 74 -0.07 -2.64 6.37
N THR A 75 -0.79 -1.53 6.54
CA THR A 75 -2.25 -1.48 6.74
C THR A 75 -2.97 -1.05 5.47
N LEU A 76 -2.35 -0.15 4.69
CA LEU A 76 -2.82 0.36 3.41
C LEU A 76 -1.63 0.57 2.48
N PHE A 77 -1.90 0.40 1.19
CA PHE A 77 -0.98 0.60 0.08
C PHE A 77 -1.64 1.47 -1.00
N PRO A 78 -0.88 1.98 -1.97
CA PRO A 78 -1.44 2.74 -3.09
C PRO A 78 -2.45 1.91 -3.89
N ARG A 79 -3.38 2.58 -4.56
CA ARG A 79 -4.29 1.95 -5.52
C ARG A 79 -3.56 1.59 -6.80
N HIS A 80 -4.04 0.59 -7.52
CA HIS A 80 -3.49 0.12 -8.80
C HIS A 80 -2.02 -0.32 -8.68
N ILE A 81 -1.76 -1.27 -7.79
CA ILE A 81 -0.44 -1.83 -7.55
C ILE A 81 0.03 -2.61 -8.78
N ASN A 82 1.28 -2.40 -9.17
CA ASN A 82 1.95 -3.14 -10.23
C ASN A 82 2.75 -4.31 -9.68
N LYS A 83 2.95 -5.34 -10.52
CA LYS A 83 3.77 -6.51 -10.16
C LYS A 83 5.27 -6.18 -10.01
N ASN A 84 5.72 -5.04 -10.55
CA ASN A 84 7.11 -4.59 -10.41
C ASN A 84 7.31 -3.70 -9.17
N ASP A 85 6.24 -3.40 -8.42
CA ASP A 85 6.36 -2.58 -7.24
C ASP A 85 7.12 -3.31 -6.13
N THR A 86 8.05 -2.60 -5.49
CA THR A 86 8.63 -2.99 -4.21
C THR A 86 8.06 -2.07 -3.14
N PHE A 87 7.61 -2.63 -2.02
CA PHE A 87 7.15 -1.86 -0.87
C PHE A 87 8.08 -2.08 0.31
N TYR A 88 8.35 -1.04 1.08
CA TYR A 88 9.16 -1.12 2.29
C TYR A 88 8.24 -1.10 3.50
N LEU A 89 8.11 -2.20 4.22
CA LEU A 89 7.30 -2.27 5.43
C LEU A 89 8.06 -1.71 6.63
N TYR A 90 7.38 -0.94 7.46
CA TYR A 90 7.91 -0.51 8.75
C TYR A 90 6.93 -0.82 9.88
N ARG A 91 7.48 -1.38 10.96
CA ARG A 91 6.87 -1.43 12.29
C ARG A 91 7.96 -1.08 13.28
N HIS A 92 7.58 -0.42 14.37
CA HIS A 92 8.49 -0.06 15.46
C HIS A 92 9.34 -1.26 15.93
N ALA A 93 8.74 -2.45 15.97
CA ALA A 93 9.40 -3.68 16.41
C ALA A 93 10.60 -4.11 15.55
N PHE A 94 10.66 -3.70 14.28
CA PHE A 94 11.71 -4.12 13.36
C PHE A 94 12.95 -3.26 13.40
N CYS A 95 12.87 -2.05 13.96
CA CYS A 95 13.98 -1.08 13.94
C CYS A 95 14.48 -0.69 12.53
N ARG A 96 13.95 -1.25 11.44
CA ARG A 96 14.35 -1.00 10.05
C ARG A 96 13.18 -1.21 9.10
N THR A 97 13.34 -0.75 7.86
CA THR A 97 12.42 -1.08 6.78
C THR A 97 12.69 -2.49 6.24
N ILE A 98 11.61 -3.19 5.87
CA ILE A 98 11.65 -4.55 5.33
C ILE A 98 11.08 -4.52 3.91
N PRO A 99 11.88 -4.77 2.87
CA PRO A 99 11.40 -4.81 1.50
C PRO A 99 10.53 -6.05 1.25
N ILE A 100 9.34 -5.83 0.70
CA ILE A 100 8.46 -6.87 0.16
C ILE A 100 8.32 -6.72 -1.36
N THR A 101 8.36 -7.84 -2.06
CA THR A 101 8.33 -7.91 -3.53
C THR A 101 7.24 -8.88 -3.98
N PHE A 102 6.63 -8.60 -5.12
CA PHE A 102 5.63 -9.47 -5.73
C PHE A 102 6.24 -10.85 -6.04
N GLU A 103 5.45 -11.90 -5.81
CA GLU A 103 5.79 -13.26 -6.19
C GLU A 103 4.81 -13.81 -7.22
N ASN A 104 3.53 -13.90 -6.87
CA ASN A 104 2.49 -14.44 -7.75
C ASN A 104 1.10 -13.90 -7.43
N VAL A 105 0.12 -14.26 -8.28
CA VAL A 105 -1.30 -14.00 -8.03
C VAL A 105 -1.89 -15.18 -7.27
N THR A 106 -2.66 -14.92 -6.23
CA THR A 106 -3.31 -15.95 -5.39
C THR A 106 -4.76 -15.58 -5.10
N THR A 107 -5.55 -16.55 -4.66
CA THR A 107 -6.92 -16.34 -4.18
C THR A 107 -6.95 -16.57 -2.68
N THR A 108 -7.51 -15.62 -1.94
CA THR A 108 -7.65 -15.72 -0.48
C THR A 108 -8.72 -16.72 -0.07
N GLN A 109 -8.72 -17.13 1.20
CA GLN A 109 -9.76 -17.98 1.79
C GLN A 109 -11.16 -17.37 1.64
N ASP A 110 -11.24 -16.03 1.63
CA ASP A 110 -12.49 -15.28 1.48
C ASP A 110 -12.99 -15.19 0.02
N GLY A 111 -12.21 -15.73 -0.94
CA GLY A 111 -12.53 -15.82 -2.36
C GLY A 111 -12.14 -14.58 -3.17
N PHE A 112 -11.24 -13.75 -2.68
CA PHE A 112 -10.74 -12.57 -3.40
C PHE A 112 -9.42 -12.87 -4.10
N GLU A 113 -9.28 -12.42 -5.34
CA GLU A 113 -7.98 -12.44 -6.03
C GLU A 113 -7.08 -11.33 -5.48
N GLY A 114 -5.82 -11.66 -5.21
CA GLY A 114 -4.83 -10.73 -4.67
C GLY A 114 -3.42 -11.03 -5.17
N TYR A 115 -2.55 -10.04 -5.02
CA TYR A 115 -1.13 -10.16 -5.33
C TYR A 115 -0.38 -10.57 -4.06
N LEU A 116 0.31 -11.71 -4.11
CA LEU A 116 1.14 -12.19 -3.02
C LEU A 116 2.49 -11.49 -3.06
N PHE A 117 2.78 -10.76 -1.99
CA PHE A 117 4.09 -10.17 -1.73
C PHE A 117 4.80 -10.99 -0.65
N ARG A 118 6.12 -11.16 -0.82
CA ARG A 118 7.01 -11.80 0.15
C ARG A 118 8.14 -10.88 0.53
N VAL A 119 8.70 -11.08 1.72
CA VAL A 119 9.93 -10.39 2.11
C VAL A 119 11.07 -10.81 1.18
N LYS A 120 11.84 -9.84 0.72
CA LYS A 120 13.00 -10.08 -0.16
C LYS A 120 14.00 -10.99 0.57
N ARG A 121 14.44 -12.09 -0.06
CA ARG A 121 15.24 -13.13 0.59
C ARG A 121 16.59 -12.67 1.12
N ASP A 122 17.12 -11.59 0.56
CA ASP A 122 18.41 -10.99 0.90
C ASP A 122 18.30 -9.83 1.91
N PHE A 123 17.14 -9.57 2.51
CA PHE A 123 16.97 -8.45 3.44
C PHE A 123 17.82 -8.58 4.72
N LEU A 124 18.14 -9.81 5.14
CA LEU A 124 19.08 -10.12 6.23
C LEU A 124 20.34 -10.82 5.71
N ALA A 125 20.65 -10.67 4.42
CA ALA A 125 21.89 -11.20 3.86
C ALA A 125 23.12 -10.43 4.37
N THR A 126 24.30 -11.04 4.24
CA THR A 126 25.55 -10.35 4.55
C THR A 126 25.82 -9.24 3.54
N ARG A 127 26.75 -8.32 3.86
CA ARG A 127 27.13 -7.22 2.96
C ARG A 127 27.68 -7.70 1.61
N GLU A 128 28.28 -8.90 1.57
CA GLU A 128 28.83 -9.49 0.35
C GLU A 128 27.73 -9.95 -0.62
N GLU A 129 26.59 -10.42 -0.09
CA GLU A 129 25.43 -10.85 -0.88
C GLU A 129 24.49 -9.67 -1.17
N ASN A 130 24.36 -8.73 -0.25
CA ASN A 130 23.61 -7.49 -0.44
C ASN A 130 24.34 -6.28 0.19
N ALA A 131 24.99 -5.48 -0.65
CA ALA A 131 25.75 -4.30 -0.22
C ALA A 131 24.88 -3.24 0.49
N GLU A 132 23.57 -3.21 0.22
CA GLU A 132 22.64 -2.32 0.90
C GLU A 132 22.53 -2.61 2.40
N ASN A 133 22.93 -3.80 2.87
CA ASN A 133 22.87 -4.15 4.28
C ASN A 133 24.10 -3.69 5.09
N GLU A 134 25.15 -3.15 4.46
CA GLU A 134 26.41 -2.78 5.15
C GLU A 134 26.20 -1.74 6.25
N CYS A 135 25.31 -0.78 6.01
CA CYS A 135 24.89 0.25 6.95
C CYS A 135 24.29 -0.27 8.27
N TYR A 136 23.77 -1.50 8.31
CA TYR A 136 23.21 -2.11 9.52
C TYR A 136 24.29 -2.73 10.41
N CYS A 137 25.54 -2.72 9.97
CA CYS A 137 26.67 -3.26 10.73
C CYS A 137 27.21 -2.22 11.71
N ILE A 138 27.19 -2.55 13.00
CA ILE A 138 27.64 -1.66 14.06
C ILE A 138 29.17 -1.79 14.21
N SER A 139 29.89 -0.66 14.19
CA SER A 139 31.35 -0.64 14.35
C SER A 139 32.08 -1.56 13.36
N GLN A 140 31.58 -1.62 12.12
CA GLN A 140 32.08 -2.49 11.03
C GLN A 140 31.98 -4.01 11.31
N LYS A 141 31.24 -4.42 12.34
CA LYS A 141 30.96 -5.82 12.63
C LYS A 141 29.53 -6.15 12.23
N CYS A 142 29.39 -6.96 11.19
CA CYS A 142 28.11 -7.47 10.74
C CYS A 142 27.77 -8.77 11.48
N LEU A 143 26.47 -9.00 11.73
CA LEU A 143 26.00 -10.30 12.20
C LEU A 143 26.04 -11.33 11.06
N ARG A 144 25.93 -12.62 11.43
CA ARG A 144 25.79 -13.72 10.48
C ARG A 144 24.51 -13.56 9.63
N LYS A 145 24.51 -14.17 8.44
CA LYS A 145 23.35 -14.17 7.54
C LYS A 145 22.07 -14.59 8.29
N GLY A 146 20.99 -13.86 8.04
CA GLY A 146 19.67 -14.11 8.62
C GLY A 146 19.44 -13.48 10.00
N LEU A 147 20.40 -12.69 10.51
CA LEU A 147 20.27 -11.95 11.76
C LEU A 147 20.30 -10.45 11.51
N GLY A 148 19.37 -9.72 12.13
CA GLY A 148 19.34 -8.26 12.16
C GLY A 148 19.56 -7.74 13.59
N ASP A 149 20.43 -6.76 13.76
CA ASP A 149 20.71 -6.17 15.06
C ASP A 149 19.59 -5.18 15.46
N LEU A 150 18.97 -5.41 16.62
CA LEU A 150 17.97 -4.51 17.19
C LEU A 150 18.51 -3.71 18.39
N SER A 151 19.74 -3.96 18.82
CA SER A 151 20.34 -3.29 19.98
C SER A 151 20.31 -1.75 19.92
N PRO A 152 20.46 -1.08 18.75
CA PRO A 152 20.33 0.37 18.66
C PRO A 152 18.93 0.90 19.03
N CYS A 153 17.88 0.12 18.79
CA CYS A 153 16.51 0.52 19.10
C CYS A 153 16.06 0.11 20.52
N TYR A 154 16.71 -0.87 21.13
CA TYR A 154 16.28 -1.45 22.41
C TYR A 154 17.32 -1.26 23.51
N TYR A 155 17.71 -0.01 23.78
CA TYR A 155 18.55 0.36 24.92
C TYR A 155 19.86 -0.45 25.02
N THR A 156 20.49 -0.77 23.88
CA THR A 156 21.75 -1.55 23.79
C THR A 156 21.65 -3.00 24.31
N ILE A 157 20.44 -3.50 24.55
CA ILE A 157 20.24 -4.92 24.85
C ILE A 157 20.56 -5.70 23.57
N PRO A 158 21.36 -6.80 23.62
CA PRO A 158 21.82 -7.53 22.43
C PRO A 158 20.71 -8.43 21.85
N ILE A 159 19.56 -7.84 21.55
CA ILE A 159 18.43 -8.50 20.89
C ILE A 159 18.72 -8.48 19.39
N VAL A 160 18.58 -9.66 18.77
CA VAL A 160 18.69 -9.80 17.31
C VAL A 160 17.43 -10.45 16.75
N VAL A 161 16.96 -9.95 15.62
CA VAL A 161 15.80 -10.48 14.92
C VAL A 161 16.24 -11.46 13.84
N SER A 162 15.46 -12.51 13.65
CA SER A 162 15.57 -13.43 12.52
C SER A 162 14.19 -13.81 12.01
N GLN A 163 14.13 -14.56 10.92
CA GLN A 163 12.89 -15.29 10.60
C GLN A 163 12.75 -16.51 11.54
N PRO A 164 11.52 -17.01 11.77
CA PRO A 164 11.28 -18.16 12.63
C PRO A 164 12.11 -19.39 12.26
N HIS A 165 12.57 -20.10 13.29
CA HIS A 165 13.48 -21.24 13.19
C HIS A 165 14.72 -20.96 12.31
N PHE A 166 15.19 -19.72 12.30
CA PHE A 166 16.33 -19.26 11.49
C PHE A 166 16.15 -19.54 9.98
N PHE A 167 14.92 -19.39 9.47
CA PHE A 167 14.65 -19.50 8.03
C PHE A 167 15.47 -18.48 7.21
N ASN A 168 16.07 -18.92 6.09
CA ASN A 168 17.05 -18.19 5.25
C ASN A 168 18.28 -17.65 5.99
N ALA A 169 18.63 -18.19 7.16
CA ALA A 169 19.82 -17.80 7.90
C ALA A 169 21.04 -18.70 7.58
N ASP A 170 22.17 -18.34 8.16
CA ASP A 170 23.39 -19.15 8.15
C ASP A 170 23.12 -20.55 8.76
N PRO A 171 23.43 -21.66 8.06
CA PRO A 171 23.23 -23.01 8.56
C PRO A 171 23.91 -23.30 9.90
N THR A 172 25.02 -22.61 10.22
CA THR A 172 25.73 -22.77 11.50
C THR A 172 24.83 -22.46 12.71
N LEU A 173 23.84 -21.58 12.55
CA LEU A 173 22.86 -21.26 13.61
C LEU A 173 21.97 -22.47 13.96
N LEU A 174 21.70 -23.35 12.98
CA LEU A 174 20.91 -24.56 13.18
C LEU A 174 21.73 -25.68 13.84
N GLU A 175 23.04 -25.70 13.61
CA GLU A 175 23.97 -26.66 14.22
C GLU A 175 24.23 -26.34 15.70
N GLU A 176 24.27 -25.05 16.03
CA GLU A 176 24.47 -24.55 17.40
C GLU A 176 23.28 -24.85 18.32
N ILE A 177 22.06 -24.89 17.78
CA ILE A 177 20.82 -24.98 18.56
C ILE A 177 19.90 -26.06 18.02
N GLY A 178 19.79 -27.14 18.79
CA GLY A 178 18.85 -28.23 18.51
C GLY A 178 17.39 -27.79 18.57
N GLY A 179 16.54 -28.41 17.74
CA GLY A 179 15.09 -28.19 17.73
C GLY A 179 14.60 -27.14 16.72
N MET A 180 15.50 -26.52 15.95
CA MET A 180 15.14 -25.62 14.86
C MET A 180 14.78 -26.41 13.60
N SER A 181 13.65 -26.07 12.95
CA SER A 181 13.18 -26.73 11.72
C SER A 181 12.61 -25.68 10.76
N PRO A 182 13.48 -24.95 10.02
CA PRO A 182 13.02 -23.91 9.10
C PRO A 182 12.13 -24.50 8.01
N ASN A 183 11.02 -23.82 7.70
CA ASN A 183 10.05 -24.23 6.71
C ASN A 183 9.45 -22.99 6.06
N GLU A 184 9.49 -22.92 4.74
CA GLU A 184 9.03 -21.75 3.98
C GLU A 184 7.55 -21.44 4.21
N THR A 185 6.66 -22.44 4.18
CA THR A 185 5.22 -22.19 4.32
C THR A 185 4.84 -21.71 5.72
N LYS A 186 5.59 -22.15 6.74
CA LYS A 186 5.34 -21.82 8.15
C LYS A 186 6.12 -20.62 8.67
N HIS A 187 7.26 -20.30 8.08
CA HIS A 187 8.21 -19.32 8.66
C HIS A 187 8.53 -18.16 7.72
N ASP A 188 8.05 -18.17 6.47
CA ASP A 188 8.16 -17.00 5.60
C ASP A 188 7.10 -15.94 5.98
N THR A 189 7.43 -14.67 5.72
CA THR A 189 6.53 -13.53 5.88
C THR A 189 5.90 -13.19 4.54
N THR A 190 4.57 -13.20 4.50
CA THR A 190 3.79 -13.01 3.27
C THR A 190 2.64 -12.03 3.47
N MET A 191 2.24 -11.36 2.40
CA MET A 191 1.09 -10.44 2.42
C MET A 191 0.38 -10.48 1.08
N THR A 192 -0.90 -10.83 1.09
CA THR A 192 -1.77 -10.81 -0.10
C THR A 192 -2.49 -9.48 -0.14
N ILE A 193 -2.21 -8.65 -1.16
CA ILE A 193 -2.76 -7.31 -1.29
C ILE A 193 -3.71 -7.25 -2.49
N HIS A 194 -4.88 -6.65 -2.32
CA HIS A 194 -5.80 -6.44 -3.43
C HIS A 194 -5.24 -5.41 -4.42
N PRO A 195 -5.03 -5.75 -5.70
CA PRO A 195 -4.27 -4.91 -6.63
C PRO A 195 -4.91 -3.56 -6.91
N HIS A 196 -6.24 -3.51 -7.04
CA HIS A 196 -6.93 -2.26 -7.38
C HIS A 196 -7.03 -1.25 -6.21
N ILE A 197 -7.20 -1.72 -4.97
CA ILE A 197 -7.43 -0.84 -3.81
C ILE A 197 -6.24 -0.69 -2.87
N GLY A 198 -5.24 -1.58 -2.96
CA GLY A 198 -4.09 -1.55 -2.07
C GLY A 198 -4.42 -1.95 -0.63
N VAL A 199 -5.45 -2.76 -0.41
CA VAL A 199 -5.82 -3.25 0.93
C VAL A 199 -5.27 -4.66 1.13
N PRO A 200 -4.58 -4.95 2.23
CA PRO A 200 -4.19 -6.31 2.61
C PRO A 200 -5.44 -7.16 2.86
N LEU A 201 -5.54 -8.28 2.16
CA LEU A 201 -6.63 -9.25 2.32
C LEU A 201 -6.22 -10.35 3.31
N GLU A 202 -4.99 -10.84 3.16
CA GLU A 202 -4.36 -11.81 4.06
C GLU A 202 -2.93 -11.35 4.37
N ALA A 203 -2.45 -11.59 5.58
CA ALA A 203 -1.07 -11.27 5.95
C ALA A 203 -0.55 -12.22 7.01
N ASN A 204 0.71 -12.64 6.87
CA ASN A 204 1.44 -13.43 7.85
C ASN A 204 2.77 -12.71 8.10
N LEU A 205 2.85 -11.94 9.19
CA LEU A 205 4.06 -11.24 9.57
C LEU A 205 4.75 -12.01 10.69
N ARG A 206 5.84 -12.70 10.32
CA ARG A 206 6.52 -13.67 11.17
C ARG A 206 7.93 -13.22 11.49
N LEU A 207 8.22 -13.15 12.79
CA LEU A 207 9.52 -12.69 13.28
C LEU A 207 9.95 -13.52 14.49
N GLN A 208 11.26 -13.71 14.66
CA GLN A 208 11.84 -14.37 15.80
C GLN A 208 12.76 -13.41 16.55
N ALA A 209 12.52 -13.28 17.85
CA ALA A 209 13.38 -12.55 18.75
C ALA A 209 14.41 -13.51 19.34
N ASN A 210 15.68 -13.14 19.22
CA ASN A 210 16.80 -13.90 19.75
C ASN A 210 17.68 -12.99 20.61
N LEU A 211 18.47 -13.59 21.49
CA LEU A 211 19.47 -12.93 22.32
C LEU A 211 20.87 -13.32 21.84
N ALA A 212 21.62 -12.37 21.31
CA ALA A 212 23.01 -12.58 20.95
C ALA A 212 23.86 -12.52 22.21
N MET A 213 24.34 -13.67 22.68
CA MET A 213 25.16 -13.76 23.87
C MET A 213 26.60 -13.38 23.51
N PRO A 214 27.18 -12.34 24.13
CA PRO A 214 28.59 -12.02 23.94
C PRO A 214 29.48 -13.12 24.52
N ASP A 215 30.78 -13.03 24.24
CA ASP A 215 31.74 -13.92 24.90
C ASP A 215 31.66 -13.77 26.42
N SER A 216 31.20 -14.83 27.07
CA SER A 216 31.03 -14.91 28.52
C SER A 216 31.81 -16.08 29.12
N SER A 217 32.90 -16.47 28.44
CA SER A 217 33.82 -17.52 28.87
C SER A 217 34.41 -17.31 30.28
N TYR A 218 34.43 -16.06 30.76
CA TYR A 218 34.91 -15.69 32.10
C TYR A 218 34.00 -16.17 33.25
N ASN A 219 32.72 -16.45 33.01
CA ASN A 219 31.79 -16.88 34.03
C ASN A 219 31.33 -18.32 33.76
N SER A 220 31.62 -19.24 34.69
CA SER A 220 31.33 -20.67 34.53
C SER A 220 29.84 -20.98 34.30
N LYS A 221 28.93 -20.13 34.80
CA LYS A 221 27.47 -20.31 34.63
C LYS A 221 26.98 -19.91 33.25
N THR A 222 27.60 -18.91 32.62
CA THR A 222 27.19 -18.39 31.30
C THR A 222 28.06 -18.91 30.17
N LYS A 223 29.23 -19.47 30.48
CA LYS A 223 30.16 -20.10 29.53
C LYS A 223 29.50 -21.03 28.50
N PRO A 224 28.51 -21.88 28.85
CA PRO A 224 27.83 -22.72 27.85
C PRO A 224 27.08 -21.93 26.78
N PHE A 225 26.72 -20.67 27.07
CA PHE A 225 26.00 -19.77 26.17
C PHE A 225 26.93 -18.79 25.44
N SER A 226 28.25 -18.94 25.57
CA SER A 226 29.21 -17.99 25.01
C SER A 226 29.17 -17.96 23.49
N ASN A 227 29.07 -16.77 22.90
CA ASN A 227 29.00 -16.54 21.44
C ASN A 227 27.82 -17.23 20.73
N LEU A 228 26.74 -17.55 21.45
CA LEU A 228 25.55 -18.18 20.90
C LEU A 228 24.40 -17.19 20.69
N VAL A 229 23.58 -17.43 19.68
CA VAL A 229 22.37 -16.64 19.39
C VAL A 229 21.15 -17.39 19.88
N LEU A 230 20.72 -17.12 21.12
CA LEU A 230 19.66 -17.89 21.78
C LEU A 230 18.27 -17.46 21.31
N PRO A 231 17.48 -18.34 20.68
CA PRO A 231 16.13 -18.02 20.25
C PRO A 231 15.21 -17.99 21.47
N LEU A 232 14.51 -16.88 21.67
CA LEU A 232 13.65 -16.69 22.82
C LEU A 232 12.21 -17.08 22.49
N LEU A 233 11.68 -16.49 21.43
CA LEU A 233 10.33 -16.71 20.94
C LEU A 233 10.22 -16.24 19.50
N TRP A 234 9.25 -16.79 18.78
CA TRP A 234 8.80 -16.23 17.51
C TRP A 234 7.33 -15.85 17.62
N ILE A 235 6.94 -14.85 16.85
CA ILE A 235 5.61 -14.27 16.85
C ILE A 235 5.04 -14.41 15.45
N ASP A 236 3.79 -14.84 15.37
CA ASP A 236 2.98 -14.79 14.16
C ASP A 236 1.91 -13.71 14.31
N LEU A 237 1.98 -12.67 13.47
CA LEU A 237 0.95 -11.65 13.37
C LEU A 237 0.16 -11.91 12.10
N ILE A 238 -1.06 -12.42 12.26
CA ILE A 238 -1.86 -12.97 11.17
C ILE A 238 -3.11 -12.12 10.92
N ILE A 239 -3.44 -11.95 9.64
CA ILE A 239 -4.74 -11.56 9.13
C ILE A 239 -5.20 -12.72 8.23
N ASP A 240 -5.99 -13.65 8.78
CA ASP A 240 -6.49 -14.82 8.03
C ASP A 240 -7.77 -14.51 7.27
N GLN A 241 -8.69 -13.81 7.94
CA GLN A 241 -10.01 -13.49 7.40
C GLN A 241 -10.37 -12.04 7.74
N LEU A 242 -10.94 -11.36 6.75
CA LEU A 242 -11.44 -10.02 6.96
C LEU A 242 -12.69 -10.06 7.86
N PRO A 243 -12.96 -9.03 8.68
CA PRO A 243 -14.22 -8.96 9.41
C PRO A 243 -15.43 -9.07 8.47
N PRO A 244 -16.51 -9.80 8.84
CA PRO A 244 -17.63 -10.08 7.94
C PRO A 244 -18.27 -8.84 7.31
N LYS A 245 -18.27 -7.72 8.05
CA LYS A 245 -18.75 -6.42 7.53
C LYS A 245 -17.88 -5.91 6.38
N ILE A 246 -16.55 -5.98 6.53
CA ILE A 246 -15.59 -5.55 5.51
C ILE A 246 -15.68 -6.48 4.30
N GLN A 247 -15.76 -7.79 4.53
CA GLN A 247 -15.98 -8.77 3.46
C GLN A 247 -17.24 -8.45 2.65
N LEU A 248 -18.36 -8.15 3.31
CA LEU A 248 -19.62 -7.79 2.65
C LEU A 248 -19.45 -6.53 1.80
N TYR A 249 -18.81 -5.48 2.34
CA TYR A 249 -18.57 -4.25 1.57
C TYR A 249 -17.67 -4.50 0.35
N LEU A 250 -16.61 -5.28 0.50
CA LEU A 250 -15.71 -5.62 -0.61
C LEU A 250 -16.43 -6.46 -1.67
N LYS A 251 -17.22 -7.47 -1.28
CA LYS A 251 -18.02 -8.27 -2.21
C LYS A 251 -19.06 -7.42 -2.93
N LEU A 252 -19.74 -6.53 -2.20
CA LEU A 252 -20.72 -5.62 -2.79
C LEU A 252 -20.06 -4.72 -3.83
N LEU A 253 -18.91 -4.11 -3.48
CA LEU A 253 -18.25 -3.11 -4.31
C LEU A 253 -17.53 -3.72 -5.53
N TYR A 254 -16.86 -4.86 -5.36
CA TYR A 254 -15.99 -5.45 -6.40
C TYR A 254 -16.59 -6.63 -7.13
N HIS A 255 -17.62 -7.28 -6.58
CA HIS A 255 -18.25 -8.44 -7.22
C HIS A 255 -19.67 -8.11 -7.70
N ILE A 256 -20.53 -7.56 -6.84
CA ILE A 256 -21.95 -7.37 -7.16
C ILE A 256 -22.17 -6.12 -8.00
N LEU A 257 -21.64 -4.97 -7.57
CA LEU A 257 -21.91 -3.68 -8.20
C LEU A 257 -21.48 -3.62 -9.68
N PRO A 258 -20.29 -4.13 -10.08
CA PRO A 258 -19.90 -4.15 -11.49
C PRO A 258 -20.85 -4.99 -12.35
N ILE A 259 -21.27 -6.17 -11.86
CA ILE A 259 -22.22 -7.04 -12.56
C ILE A 259 -23.57 -6.33 -12.74
N VAL A 260 -24.08 -5.69 -11.69
CA VAL A 260 -25.34 -4.92 -11.77
C VAL A 260 -25.22 -3.77 -12.75
N GLN A 261 -24.11 -3.03 -12.70
CA GLN A 261 -23.84 -1.94 -13.63
C GLN A 261 -23.83 -2.44 -15.09
N ASP A 262 -23.11 -3.53 -15.37
CA ASP A 262 -23.03 -4.12 -16.70
C ASP A 262 -24.42 -4.56 -17.19
N VAL A 263 -25.21 -5.26 -16.36
CA VAL A 263 -26.58 -5.66 -16.71
C VAL A 263 -27.45 -4.45 -17.02
N VAL A 264 -27.39 -3.40 -16.21
CA VAL A 264 -28.15 -2.15 -16.45
C VAL A 264 -27.74 -1.49 -17.76
N VAL A 265 -26.43 -1.45 -18.06
CA VAL A 265 -25.92 -0.94 -19.33
C VAL A 265 -26.46 -1.74 -20.51
N TYR A 266 -26.44 -3.07 -20.45
CA TYR A 266 -26.98 -3.93 -21.51
C TYR A 266 -28.49 -3.76 -21.69
N VAL A 267 -29.25 -3.63 -20.60
CA VAL A 267 -30.70 -3.38 -20.67
C VAL A 267 -31.00 -2.04 -21.34
N PHE A 268 -30.30 -0.97 -20.98
CA PHE A 268 -30.47 0.34 -21.63
C PHE A 268 -30.01 0.34 -23.09
N ALA A 269 -28.97 -0.42 -23.43
CA ALA A 269 -28.51 -0.58 -24.81
C ALA A 269 -29.56 -1.30 -25.68
N VAL A 270 -30.18 -2.37 -25.20
CA VAL A 270 -31.25 -3.07 -25.92
C VAL A 270 -32.51 -2.20 -26.05
N ALA A 271 -32.87 -1.49 -24.98
CA ALA A 271 -34.01 -0.58 -25.00
C ALA A 271 -33.82 0.58 -26.01
N SER A 272 -32.61 1.15 -26.09
CA SER A 272 -32.30 2.22 -27.05
C SER A 272 -32.34 1.72 -28.50
N ILE A 273 -31.81 0.52 -28.78
CA ILE A 273 -31.93 -0.13 -30.11
C ILE A 273 -33.40 -0.33 -30.47
N PHE A 274 -34.23 -0.85 -29.55
CA PHE A 274 -35.65 -1.05 -29.82
C PHE A 274 -36.38 0.27 -30.13
N LEU A 275 -36.07 1.35 -29.41
CA LEU A 275 -36.66 2.66 -29.62
C LEU A 275 -36.25 3.32 -30.95
N ILE A 276 -35.05 3.04 -31.46
CA ILE A 276 -34.58 3.61 -32.74
C ILE A 276 -35.06 2.75 -33.93
N PHE A 277 -34.88 1.43 -33.85
CA PHE A 277 -35.19 0.53 -34.96
C PHE A 277 -36.68 0.19 -35.03
N GLY A 278 -37.41 0.17 -33.91
CA GLY A 278 -38.84 -0.13 -33.89
C GLY A 278 -39.66 0.81 -34.78
N PRO A 279 -39.54 2.14 -34.64
CA PRO A 279 -40.21 3.10 -35.52
C PRO A 279 -39.73 3.00 -36.96
N ALA A 280 -38.42 2.85 -37.20
CA ALA A 280 -37.87 2.74 -38.55
C ALA A 280 -38.41 1.52 -39.31
N VAL A 281 -38.47 0.36 -38.65
CA VAL A 281 -39.05 -0.87 -39.20
C VAL A 281 -40.56 -0.72 -39.41
N LYS A 282 -41.28 -0.09 -38.48
CA LYS A 282 -42.72 0.18 -38.64
C LYS A 282 -43.00 1.09 -39.85
N ILE A 283 -42.19 2.14 -40.05
CA ILE A 283 -42.30 3.05 -41.21
C ILE A 283 -41.99 2.31 -42.52
N PHE A 284 -40.99 1.44 -42.53
CA PHE A 284 -40.59 0.69 -43.73
C PHE A 284 -41.59 -0.43 -44.10
N LEU A 285 -42.12 -1.17 -43.12
CA LEU A 285 -43.02 -2.31 -43.36
C LEU A 285 -44.50 -1.90 -43.49
N TYR A 286 -44.91 -0.81 -42.85
CA TYR A 286 -46.24 -0.23 -42.99
C TYR A 286 -46.10 1.24 -43.43
N PRO A 287 -45.79 1.49 -44.72
CA PRO A 287 -45.93 2.83 -45.26
C PRO A 287 -47.40 3.22 -45.12
N SER A 288 -47.69 4.14 -44.19
CA SER A 288 -49.01 4.75 -44.14
C SER A 288 -49.18 5.47 -45.47
N ASN A 289 -50.19 5.09 -46.26
CA ASN A 289 -50.71 5.96 -47.30
C ASN A 289 -51.21 7.21 -46.57
N THR A 290 -50.35 8.22 -46.50
CA THR A 290 -50.76 9.54 -46.08
C THR A 290 -51.54 10.09 -47.25
N GLU A 291 -52.85 9.86 -47.27
CA GLU A 291 -53.72 10.82 -47.94
C GLU A 291 -53.42 12.18 -47.33
N THR A 292 -52.99 13.09 -48.18
CA THR A 292 -52.77 14.50 -47.86
C THR A 292 -54.12 15.13 -47.56
N HIS A 293 -54.65 14.88 -46.36
CA HIS A 293 -55.66 15.76 -45.81
C HIS A 293 -54.97 17.09 -45.52
N HIS A 294 -55.25 18.07 -46.38
CA HIS A 294 -55.02 19.49 -46.15
C HIS A 294 -55.79 19.92 -44.90
N ASN A 295 -55.28 19.56 -43.71
CA ASN A 295 -55.70 20.18 -42.48
C ASN A 295 -54.97 21.51 -42.42
N SER A 296 -55.69 22.59 -42.74
CA SER A 296 -55.25 23.94 -42.42
C SER A 296 -54.97 24.01 -40.92
N PHE A 297 -53.71 23.96 -40.54
CA PHE A 297 -53.30 24.30 -39.18
C PHE A 297 -53.57 25.80 -38.99
N HIS A 298 -54.75 26.13 -38.49
CA HIS A 298 -54.95 27.42 -37.84
C HIS A 298 -54.14 27.38 -36.54
N VAL A 299 -52.96 28.00 -36.57
CA VAL A 299 -52.18 28.30 -35.37
C VAL A 299 -52.99 29.31 -34.55
N LYS A 300 -53.76 28.83 -33.57
CA LYS A 300 -54.21 29.69 -32.47
C LYS A 300 -53.01 29.95 -31.58
N TYR A 301 -52.37 31.10 -31.76
CA TYR A 301 -51.43 31.63 -30.80
C TYR A 301 -52.16 31.79 -29.45
N SER A 302 -51.76 31.00 -28.46
CA SER A 302 -52.04 31.34 -27.05
C SER A 302 -51.21 32.56 -26.72
N GLN A 303 -51.85 33.65 -26.29
CA GLN A 303 -51.11 34.80 -25.81
C GLN A 303 -50.37 34.41 -24.53
N ILE A 304 -49.05 34.29 -24.62
CA ILE A 304 -48.18 34.22 -23.45
C ILE A 304 -48.35 35.57 -22.73
N PRO A 305 -48.81 35.62 -21.46
CA PRO A 305 -48.82 36.87 -20.72
C PRO A 305 -47.37 37.32 -20.54
N VAL A 306 -47.01 38.40 -21.22
CA VAL A 306 -45.72 39.08 -21.02
C VAL A 306 -45.80 39.79 -19.67
N PHE A 307 -45.23 39.17 -18.63
CA PHE A 307 -44.98 39.87 -17.38
C PHE A 307 -43.82 40.83 -17.59
N SER A 308 -44.13 42.12 -17.66
CA SER A 308 -43.15 43.21 -17.61
C SER A 308 -42.50 43.21 -16.22
N LEU A 309 -41.34 42.57 -16.08
CA LEU A 309 -40.45 42.81 -14.96
C LEU A 309 -39.74 44.14 -15.20
N ARG A 310 -40.28 45.20 -14.61
CA ARG A 310 -39.65 46.53 -14.58
C ARG A 310 -38.47 46.51 -13.61
N THR A 311 -37.32 46.01 -14.05
CA THR A 311 -36.06 46.21 -13.32
C THR A 311 -35.55 47.62 -13.62
N LYS A 312 -35.83 48.57 -12.71
CA LYS A 312 -35.09 49.84 -12.61
C LYS A 312 -33.69 49.51 -12.08
N ILE A 313 -32.73 49.11 -12.92
CA ILE A 313 -31.29 49.08 -12.62
C ILE A 313 -30.61 48.68 -13.95
N PHE A 314 -29.77 49.58 -14.50
CA PHE A 314 -29.01 49.51 -15.76
C PHE A 314 -29.62 50.13 -17.02
N ASP A 315 -29.51 51.46 -17.12
CA ASP A 315 -29.21 52.14 -18.39
C ASP A 315 -27.67 52.15 -18.57
N PRO A 316 -27.17 51.76 -19.74
CA PRO A 316 -26.08 52.51 -20.33
C PRO A 316 -26.42 52.93 -21.76
N ASP A 317 -26.42 54.24 -21.98
CA ASP A 317 -26.43 54.91 -23.28
C ASP A 317 -25.27 54.41 -24.15
N ILE A 318 -25.60 53.82 -25.31
CA ILE A 318 -24.65 53.69 -26.42
C ILE A 318 -25.27 54.36 -27.65
N LEU A 319 -24.82 55.59 -27.89
CA LEU A 319 -24.95 56.32 -29.14
C LEU A 319 -24.11 55.65 -30.22
N ILE A 320 -24.75 55.19 -31.31
CA ILE A 320 -24.07 54.92 -32.58
C ILE A 320 -24.40 56.10 -33.50
N GLN A 321 -23.40 56.97 -33.73
CA GLN A 321 -23.44 57.95 -34.82
C GLN A 321 -23.31 57.21 -36.16
N LYS A 322 -24.08 57.69 -37.13
CA LYS A 322 -24.15 57.23 -38.53
C LYS A 322 -22.93 57.69 -39.32
#